data_AF-A0A7C1LZB9-F1
#
_entry.id   AF-A0A7C1LZB9-F1
#
_cell.length_a   1.000
_cell.length_b   1.000
_cell.length_c   1.000
_cell.angle_alpha   90.00
_cell.angle_beta   90.00
_cell.angle_gamma   90.00
#
_symmetry.space_group_name_H-M   'P 1'
#
loop_
_entity.id
_entity.type
_entity.pdbx_description
1 polymer ?
#
loop_
_entity_poly.entity_id
_entity_poly.type
_entity_poly.pdbx_seq_one_letter_code
_entity_poly.pdbx_strand_id
1 'polypeptide(L)'
;AVIEIDSFKKISDRYGILVGDQILRMVASELEKVTGGGLSYRYSGQRFAVVFPVKFADEAIPHLESLRKRVELYGFILRGPRRPREKPVNPEKFKGSQKRISLTIAIGVLERQDKNIKPKYVIKAADQALLNAQEEGGNQIAT
;
A
#
# COMPACT_ATOMS: atom_id res chain seq x y z
N ALA A 1 -1.84 -10.59 -5.57
CA ALA A 1 -1.37 -9.22 -5.88
C ALA A 1 -0.15 -8.89 -5.04
N VAL A 2 0.83 -8.20 -5.62
CA VAL A 2 1.96 -7.58 -4.91
C VAL A 2 1.79 -6.07 -4.97
N ILE A 3 2.05 -5.39 -3.86
CA ILE A 3 1.76 -3.97 -3.67
C ILE A 3 3.02 -3.29 -3.15
N GLU A 4 3.33 -2.10 -3.66
CA GLU A 4 4.44 -1.29 -3.19
C GLU A 4 4.07 0.19 -3.14
N ILE A 5 4.62 0.91 -2.15
CA ILE A 5 4.41 2.34 -1.98
C ILE A 5 5.30 3.11 -2.96
N ASP A 6 4.69 3.99 -3.76
CA ASP A 6 5.41 4.77 -4.74
C ASP A 6 6.42 5.72 -4.09
N SER A 7 7.63 5.78 -4.63
CA SER A 7 8.69 6.68 -4.16
C SER A 7 9.00 6.57 -2.65
N PHE A 8 8.74 5.42 -2.01
CA PHE A 8 8.94 5.23 -0.56
C PHE A 8 10.33 5.65 -0.09
N LYS A 9 11.39 5.21 -0.79
CA LYS A 9 12.78 5.57 -0.46
C LYS A 9 12.99 7.09 -0.46
N LYS A 10 12.45 7.81 -1.44
CA LYS A 10 12.56 9.28 -1.50
C LYS A 10 11.86 9.93 -0.31
N ILE A 11 10.75 9.36 0.15
CA ILE A 11 9.99 9.85 1.30
C ILE A 11 10.75 9.57 2.60
N SER A 12 11.26 8.35 2.78
CA SER A 12 12.06 7.99 3.96
C SER A 12 13.36 8.79 4.05
N ASP A 13 14.02 9.04 2.92
CA ASP A 13 15.25 9.84 2.86
C ASP A 13 14.95 11.31 3.20
N ARG A 14 13.79 11.84 2.78
CA ARG A 14 13.40 13.24 3.02
C ARG A 14 12.86 13.50 4.44
N TYR A 15 12.08 12.58 4.98
CA TYR A 15 11.34 12.80 6.23
C TYR A 15 11.84 11.93 7.40
N GLY A 16 12.81 11.04 7.14
CA GLY A 16 13.41 10.16 8.13
C GLY A 16 12.73 8.79 8.23
N ILE A 17 13.50 7.82 8.72
CA ILE A 17 13.11 6.41 8.84
C ILE A 17 11.83 6.24 9.68
N LEU A 18 11.71 6.99 10.78
CA LEU A 18 10.53 6.95 11.65
C LEU A 18 9.23 7.37 10.94
N VAL A 19 9.33 8.28 9.96
CA VAL A 19 8.18 8.68 9.15
C VAL A 19 7.85 7.59 8.13
N GLY A 20 8.86 6.97 7.51
CA GLY A 20 8.68 5.78 6.68
C GLY A 20 7.93 4.66 7.42
N ASP A 21 8.31 4.38 8.67
CA ASP A 21 7.64 3.40 9.52
C ASP A 21 6.16 3.72 9.77
N GLN A 22 5.84 4.99 10.00
CA GLN A 22 4.46 5.42 10.19
C GLN A 22 3.64 5.27 8.91
N ILE A 23 4.25 5.53 7.75
CA ILE A 23 3.62 5.34 6.45
C ILE A 23 3.33 3.85 6.22
N LEU A 24 4.27 2.96 6.51
CA LEU A 24 4.07 1.51 6.39
C LEU A 24 2.91 1.04 7.27
N ARG A 25 2.81 1.52 8.50
CA ARG A 25 1.69 1.18 9.41
C ARG A 25 0.35 1.70 8.90
N MET A 26 0.32 2.90 8.32
CA MET A 26 -0.89 3.45 7.73
C MET A 26 -1.35 2.60 6.54
N VAL A 27 -0.45 2.28 5.61
CA VAL A 27 -0.78 1.43 4.45
C VAL A 27 -1.22 0.03 4.89
N ALA A 28 -0.57 -0.55 5.92
CA ALA A 28 -1.01 -1.81 6.52
C ALA A 28 -2.44 -1.73 7.05
N SER A 29 -2.82 -0.63 7.74
CA SER A 29 -4.19 -0.46 8.24
C SER A 29 -5.24 -0.29 7.12
N GLU A 30 -4.84 0.21 5.94
CA GLU A 30 -5.72 0.26 4.77
C GLU A 30 -5.83 -1.09 4.05
N LEU A 31 -4.75 -1.89 4.08
CA LEU A 31 -4.71 -3.26 3.57
C LEU A 31 -5.61 -4.20 4.37
N GLU A 32 -5.69 -4.04 5.69
CA GLU A 32 -6.61 -4.81 6.55
C GLU A 32 -8.09 -4.59 6.19
N LYS A 33 -8.42 -3.49 5.52
CA LYS A 33 -9.79 -3.15 5.08
C LYS A 33 -10.11 -3.63 3.67
N VAL A 34 -9.21 -4.40 3.04
CA VAL A 34 -9.46 -4.97 1.71
C VAL A 34 -10.65 -5.93 1.79
N THR A 35 -11.59 -5.74 0.88
CA THR A 35 -12.80 -6.58 0.75
C THR A 35 -12.56 -7.70 -0.27
N GLY A 36 -13.56 -8.55 -0.51
CA GLY A 36 -13.43 -9.67 -1.47
C GLY A 36 -12.67 -10.88 -0.92
N GLY A 37 -12.55 -11.00 0.41
CA GLY A 37 -11.87 -12.11 1.07
C GLY A 37 -10.35 -12.10 0.95
N GLY A 38 -9.76 -10.99 0.48
CA GLY A 38 -8.31 -10.84 0.35
C GLY A 38 -7.59 -10.87 1.69
N LEU A 39 -6.58 -11.73 1.81
CA LEU A 39 -5.69 -11.80 2.97
C LEU A 39 -4.41 -11.01 2.68
N SER A 40 -4.14 -10.01 3.51
CA SER A 40 -2.96 -9.13 3.38
C SER A 40 -1.77 -9.60 4.19
N TYR A 41 -0.57 -9.46 3.63
CA TYR A 41 0.70 -9.84 4.25
C TYR A 41 1.77 -8.77 3.99
N ARG A 42 2.72 -8.62 4.91
CA ARG A 42 3.96 -7.89 4.65
C ARG A 42 4.94 -8.83 3.95
N TYR A 43 5.35 -8.50 2.72
CA TYR A 43 6.17 -9.37 1.90
C TYR A 43 7.67 -9.14 2.15
N SER A 44 8.13 -7.90 1.99
CA SER A 44 9.52 -7.53 2.26
C SER A 44 9.65 -6.01 2.36
N GLY A 45 10.41 -5.48 3.33
CA GLY A 45 10.67 -4.03 3.44
C GLY A 45 9.40 -3.16 3.35
N GLN A 46 9.21 -2.53 2.18
CA GLN A 46 8.10 -1.64 1.80
C GLN A 46 7.00 -2.30 0.93
N ARG A 47 7.14 -3.59 0.63
CA ARG A 47 6.23 -4.39 -0.19
C ARG A 47 5.24 -5.17 0.65
N PHE A 48 4.03 -5.26 0.15
CA PHE A 48 2.93 -6.04 0.69
C PHE A 48 2.41 -7.02 -0.36
N ALA A 49 1.69 -8.03 0.09
CA ALA A 49 0.99 -8.96 -0.77
C ALA A 49 -0.46 -9.10 -0.31
N VAL A 50 -1.37 -9.28 -1.25
CA VAL A 50 -2.76 -9.66 -0.96
C VAL A 50 -3.10 -10.90 -1.78
N VAL A 51 -3.59 -11.93 -1.10
CA VAL A 51 -4.01 -13.20 -1.71
C VAL A 51 -5.52 -13.28 -1.65
N PHE A 52 -6.16 -13.39 -2.82
CA PHE A 52 -7.62 -13.50 -2.93
C PHE A 52 -8.04 -14.95 -3.18
N PRO A 53 -9.11 -15.43 -2.53
CA PRO A 53 -9.68 -16.76 -2.78
C PRO A 53 -10.66 -16.74 -3.97
N VAL A 54 -10.30 -16.04 -5.05
CA VAL A 54 -11.12 -15.91 -6.26
C VAL A 54 -10.50 -16.69 -7.42
N LYS A 55 -11.29 -17.00 -8.44
CA LYS A 55 -10.80 -17.77 -9.59
C LYS A 55 -10.06 -16.86 -10.56
N PHE A 56 -10.61 -15.68 -10.85
CA PHE A 56 -10.07 -14.78 -11.86
C PHE A 56 -9.50 -13.50 -11.26
N ALA A 57 -8.43 -12.96 -11.86
CA ALA A 57 -7.84 -11.70 -11.42
C ALA A 57 -8.86 -10.54 -11.46
N ASP A 58 -9.74 -10.53 -12.47
CA ASP A 58 -10.77 -9.51 -12.68
C ASP A 58 -11.74 -9.38 -11.49
N GLU A 59 -11.93 -10.46 -10.71
CA GLU A 59 -12.76 -10.43 -9.50
C GLU A 59 -12.05 -9.66 -8.36
N ALA A 60 -10.72 -9.69 -8.31
CA ALA A 60 -9.92 -9.00 -7.30
C ALA A 60 -9.64 -7.53 -7.64
N ILE A 61 -9.59 -7.17 -8.93
CA ILE A 61 -9.23 -5.82 -9.40
C ILE A 61 -10.10 -4.72 -8.77
N PRO A 62 -11.45 -4.83 -8.69
CA PRO A 62 -12.28 -3.79 -8.07
C PRO A 62 -11.94 -3.53 -6.59
N HIS A 63 -11.58 -4.58 -5.84
CA HIS A 63 -11.20 -4.47 -4.43
C HIS A 63 -9.84 -3.79 -4.28
N LEU A 64 -8.90 -4.10 -5.17
CA LEU A 64 -7.58 -3.48 -5.23
C LEU A 64 -7.65 -2.02 -5.68
N GLU A 65 -8.54 -1.69 -6.62
CA GLU A 65 -8.74 -0.31 -7.08
C GLU A 65 -9.37 0.55 -5.98
N SER A 66 -10.29 -0.03 -5.19
CA SER A 66 -10.79 0.62 -3.99
C SER A 66 -9.67 0.89 -2.98
N LEU A 67 -8.78 -0.09 -2.73
CA LEU A 67 -7.62 0.10 -1.87
C LEU A 67 -6.70 1.22 -2.38
N ARG A 68 -6.35 1.20 -3.66
CA ARG A 68 -5.48 2.21 -4.30
C ARG A 68 -6.03 3.62 -4.08
N LYS A 69 -7.31 3.83 -4.39
CA LYS A 69 -8.01 5.10 -4.19
C LYS A 69 -8.06 5.51 -2.71
N ARG A 70 -8.28 4.57 -1.78
CA ARG A 70 -8.29 4.89 -0.34
C ARG A 70 -6.92 5.40 0.12
N VAL A 71 -5.83 4.74 -0.27
CA VAL A 71 -4.47 5.16 0.10
C VAL A 71 -4.16 6.55 -0.49
N GLU A 72 -4.50 6.76 -1.76
CA GLU A 72 -4.35 8.05 -2.46
C GLU A 72 -5.13 9.18 -1.76
N LEU A 73 -6.40 8.93 -1.42
CA LEU A 73 -7.27 9.93 -0.79
C LEU A 73 -6.92 10.19 0.68
N TYR A 74 -6.47 9.17 1.41
CA TYR A 74 -6.17 9.32 2.83
C TYR A 74 -5.09 10.37 3.04
N GLY A 75 -3.99 10.27 2.27
CA GLY A 75 -2.81 11.12 2.41
C GLY A 75 -2.16 10.97 3.80
N PHE A 76 -0.84 11.09 3.87
CA PHE A 76 -0.15 10.99 5.16
C PHE A 76 0.05 12.36 5.79
N ILE A 77 -0.59 12.59 6.93
CA ILE A 77 -0.38 13.80 7.72
C ILE A 77 0.88 13.63 8.56
N LEU A 78 1.92 14.41 8.23
CA LEU A 78 3.15 14.43 9.00
C LEU A 78 2.85 14.92 10.42
N ARG A 79 3.10 14.05 11.41
CA ARG A 79 2.88 14.37 12.81
C ARG A 79 3.91 15.40 13.25
N GLY A 80 3.45 16.58 13.69
CA GLY A 80 4.33 17.57 14.29
C GLY A 80 4.99 17.05 15.58
N PRO A 81 6.21 17.51 15.92
CA PRO A 81 6.99 16.98 17.05
C PRO A 81 6.33 17.16 18.43
N ARG A 82 5.32 18.03 18.53
CA ARG A 82 4.60 18.33 19.77
C ARG A 82 3.28 17.56 19.96
N ARG A 83 2.85 16.72 19.01
CA ARG A 83 1.56 16.01 19.15
C ARG A 83 1.72 14.85 20.15
N PRO A 84 0.89 14.79 21.21
CA PRO A 84 0.99 13.75 22.22
C PRO A 84 0.68 12.36 21.65
N ARG A 85 1.29 11.32 22.25
CA ARG A 85 1.12 9.92 21.84
C ARG A 85 -0.32 9.44 21.99
N GLU A 86 -0.98 9.92 23.04
CA GLU A 86 -2.40 9.67 23.30
C GLU A 86 -3.25 10.85 22.86
N LYS A 87 -4.54 10.60 22.59
CA LYS A 87 -5.48 11.65 22.18
C LYS A 87 -5.60 12.66 23.33
N PRO A 88 -5.11 13.91 23.16
CA PRO A 88 -5.16 14.88 24.23
C PRO A 88 -6.60 15.33 24.45
N VAL A 89 -6.91 15.71 25.70
CA VAL A 89 -8.21 16.26 26.10
C VAL A 89 -8.58 17.48 25.25
N ASN A 90 -7.59 18.24 24.77
CA ASN A 90 -7.82 19.40 23.90
C ASN A 90 -6.99 19.33 22.59
N PRO A 91 -7.51 18.68 21.53
CA PRO A 91 -6.82 18.45 20.26
C PRO A 91 -6.45 19.72 19.50
N GLU A 92 -7.22 20.80 19.68
CA GLU A 92 -7.03 22.10 19.02
C GLU A 92 -5.65 22.71 19.33
N LYS A 93 -5.15 22.55 20.57
CA LYS A 93 -3.83 23.05 21.00
C LYS A 93 -2.64 22.41 20.29
N PHE A 94 -2.86 21.28 19.61
CA PHE A 94 -1.83 20.53 18.90
C PHE A 94 -1.99 20.60 17.37
N LYS A 95 -2.87 21.48 16.87
CA LYS A 95 -2.98 21.81 15.45
C LYS A 95 -1.83 22.73 15.02
N GLY A 96 -0.62 22.18 14.90
CA GLY A 96 0.44 22.80 14.10
C GLY A 96 0.14 22.69 12.61
N SER A 97 1.01 23.25 11.75
CA SER A 97 0.91 23.10 10.30
C SER A 97 0.93 21.61 9.92
N GLN A 98 -0.23 21.09 9.51
CA GLN A 98 -0.36 19.71 9.09
C GLN A 98 0.20 19.58 7.68
N LYS A 99 1.48 19.24 7.56
CA LYS A 99 2.09 18.94 6.27
C LYS A 99 1.51 17.61 5.77
N ARG A 100 0.71 17.67 4.71
CA ARG A 100 0.22 16.48 4.02
C ARG A 100 1.29 15.99 3.03
N ILE A 101 1.56 14.69 3.09
CA ILE A 101 2.39 13.95 2.15
C ILE A 101 1.41 13.14 1.30
N SER A 102 1.36 13.41 0.00
CA SER A 102 0.62 12.56 -0.92
C SER A 102 1.30 11.20 -1.00
N LEU A 103 0.52 10.13 -0.93
CA LEU A 103 1.00 8.76 -0.99
C LEU A 103 0.14 7.97 -1.96
N THR A 104 0.79 7.24 -2.84
CA THR A 104 0.14 6.35 -3.79
C THR A 104 0.82 4.98 -3.73
N ILE A 105 0.12 3.97 -4.25
CA ILE A 105 0.63 2.61 -4.33
C ILE A 105 0.49 2.09 -5.76
N ALA A 106 1.48 1.33 -6.19
CA ALA A 106 1.42 0.52 -7.39
C ALA A 106 1.08 -0.93 -7.00
N ILE A 107 0.34 -1.61 -7.87
CA ILE A 107 -0.18 -2.96 -7.62
C ILE A 107 0.06 -3.85 -8.85
N GLY A 108 0.72 -4.98 -8.68
CA GLY A 108 0.81 -6.05 -9.68
C GLY A 108 -0.14 -7.21 -9.35
N VAL A 109 -0.96 -7.66 -10.29
CA VAL A 109 -2.04 -8.64 -10.06
C VAL A 109 -1.98 -9.77 -11.05
N LEU A 110 -1.72 -10.99 -10.56
CA LEU A 110 -1.69 -12.18 -11.40
C LEU A 110 -2.65 -13.24 -10.89
N GLU A 111 -3.29 -13.90 -11.84
CA GLU A 111 -4.06 -15.11 -11.66
C GLU A 111 -3.18 -16.35 -11.84
N ARG A 112 -3.50 -17.41 -11.09
CA ARG A 112 -2.90 -18.72 -11.31
C ARG A 112 -3.68 -19.45 -12.41
N GLN A 113 -3.14 -19.44 -13.64
CA GLN A 113 -3.77 -20.06 -14.80
C GLN A 113 -3.89 -21.59 -14.71
N ASP A 114 -2.92 -22.27 -14.09
CA ASP A 114 -2.93 -23.73 -13.91
C ASP A 114 -2.55 -24.11 -12.46
N LYS A 115 -3.28 -25.10 -11.91
CA LYS A 115 -3.01 -25.73 -10.61
C LYS A 115 -1.61 -26.36 -10.54
N ASN A 116 -1.00 -26.72 -11.66
CA ASN A 116 0.36 -27.26 -11.70
C ASN A 116 1.44 -26.19 -11.55
N ILE A 117 1.12 -24.91 -11.81
CA ILE A 117 2.07 -23.81 -11.64
C ILE A 117 2.34 -23.61 -10.15
N LYS A 118 3.61 -23.70 -9.76
CA LYS A 118 4.02 -23.46 -8.36
C LYS A 118 3.74 -22.00 -7.96
N PRO A 119 3.24 -21.73 -6.74
CA PRO A 119 2.93 -20.38 -6.27
C PRO A 119 4.05 -19.35 -6.47
N LYS A 120 5.32 -19.78 -6.35
CA LYS A 120 6.49 -18.92 -6.56
C LYS A 120 6.51 -18.22 -7.92
N TYR A 121 6.00 -18.86 -8.98
CA TYR A 121 6.00 -18.28 -10.32
C TYR A 121 4.90 -17.24 -10.48
N VAL A 122 3.74 -17.45 -9.84
CA VAL A 122 2.64 -16.47 -9.81
C VAL A 122 3.08 -15.21 -9.08
N ILE A 123 3.76 -15.35 -7.94
CA ILE A 123 4.31 -14.22 -7.19
C ILE A 123 5.35 -13.47 -8.02
N LYS A 124 6.27 -14.20 -8.68
CA LYS A 124 7.28 -13.57 -9.54
C LYS A 124 6.67 -12.80 -10.71
N ALA A 125 5.61 -13.33 -11.32
CA ALA A 125 4.91 -12.62 -12.39
C ALA A 125 4.18 -11.37 -11.85
N ALA A 126 3.59 -11.45 -10.65
CA ALA A 126 3.01 -10.29 -9.98
C ALA A 126 4.04 -9.22 -9.58
N ASP A 127 5.23 -9.63 -9.17
CA ASP A 127 6.35 -8.71 -8.97
C ASP A 127 6.71 -8.00 -10.30
N GLN A 128 6.72 -8.72 -11.43
CA GLN A 128 7.01 -8.10 -12.73
C GLN A 128 5.92 -7.10 -13.16
N ALA A 129 4.64 -7.45 -12.99
CA ALA A 129 3.54 -6.53 -13.25
C ALA A 129 3.64 -5.27 -12.38
N LEU A 130 3.99 -5.42 -11.10
CA LEU A 130 4.24 -4.30 -10.20
C LEU A 130 5.37 -3.39 -10.70
N LEU A 131 6.48 -3.96 -11.18
CA LEU A 131 7.60 -3.17 -11.73
C LEU A 131 7.15 -2.35 -12.94
N ASN A 132 6.39 -2.96 -13.87
CA ASN A 132 5.85 -2.24 -15.03
C ASN A 132 4.95 -1.08 -14.57
N ALA A 133 4.09 -1.32 -13.58
CA ALA A 133 3.24 -0.28 -13.01
C ALA A 133 4.05 0.90 -12.45
N GLN A 134 5.20 0.64 -11.83
CA GLN A 134 6.09 1.67 -11.28
C GLN A 134 6.84 2.44 -12.37
N GLU A 135 7.28 1.76 -13.43
CA GLU A 135 7.99 2.38 -14.56
C GLU A 135 7.09 3.34 -15.36
N GLU A 136 5.80 3.04 -15.44
CA GLU A 136 4.78 3.85 -16.11
C GLU A 136 4.27 5.03 -15.24
N GLY A 137 4.79 5.21 -14.03
CA GLY A 137 4.49 6.36 -13.16
C GLY A 137 3.84 6.03 -11.82
N GLY A 138 3.62 4.75 -11.52
CA GLY A 138 3.01 4.30 -10.27
C GLY A 138 1.51 4.58 -10.21
N ASN A 139 0.95 4.55 -9.00
CA ASN A 139 -0.48 4.83 -8.74
C ASN A 139 -1.46 4.09 -9.65
N GLN A 140 -1.18 2.83 -9.97
CA GLN A 140 -1.99 2.03 -10.89
C GLN A 140 -1.91 0.54 -10.60
N ILE A 141 -2.78 -0.21 -11.28
CA ILE A 141 -2.84 -1.65 -11.25
C ILE A 141 -2.37 -2.18 -12.61
N ALA A 142 -1.40 -3.10 -12.60
CA ALA A 142 -0.95 -3.84 -13.77
C ALA A 142 -1.18 -5.34 -13.57
N THR A 143 -1.41 -6.04 -14.67
CA THR A 143 -1.66 -7.50 -14.73
C THR A 143 -0.63 -8.20 -15.60
#